data_AF-A0AAD6INS9-F1
#
_entry.id   AF-A0AAD6INS9-F1
#
_cell.length_a   1.000
_cell.length_b   1.000
_cell.length_c   1.000
_cell.angle_alpha   90.00
_cell.angle_beta   90.00
_cell.angle_gamma   90.00
#
_symmetry.space_group_name_H-M   'P 1'
#
loop_
_entity.id
_entity.type
_entity.pdbx_description
1 polymer ?
#
loop_
_entity_poly.entity_id
_entity_poly.type
_entity_poly.pdbx_seq_one_letter_code
_entity_poly.pdbx_strand_id
1 'polypeptide(L)'
;MFDWENDVFLSTWDKKYVSTNLRPGSKDFDAESFKELQQDIDRSDVVGRIFDQVTADMTPEDSMETFKRLREAITIVYPFLGMPSCIPACYGVIGVIQKKGSQYASDDRLRSSIITQEDMDKGQELRQRVYHGVGNSEIFQLMDKYFGDLFACSTAITWGYLISKANEHVFTEQESHLIVASAIIALGAARQARSHIKATIGLGNDVLVVKSVVNVVRKLAKWAGISINLPNVDECAEEFNKPKSNFAVLEMSFTNLVRFEDDQGAIHYGDVPEDCLLDIIGCRVPILAGDPFEDSLQLTGQQAVVYKVLPPIESVPVFLCIGLNYAEHAKEANLPIPPSPVLFIKPADALAGPHDQIEIPDHAKMLDYEGELCFIVKRDAKNISASQAQEYILGYTAGNDISSRLWQRPPLAGGQYCYAKGFDKFAPIGPTVRHASKITMDSVSLQTLVNGKERQSTLASDMLFSPSKILEHLSSGCTVRKGTVVMTGTPSGIAGRMKGEPWLRDGDVVEVCISGIGKITNQIVMPCHNRL
;
A
#
# COMPACT_ATOMS: atom_id res chain seq x y z
N MET A 1 0.53 -24.88 14.27
CA MET A 1 0.11 -25.84 13.22
C MET A 1 -1.24 -25.33 12.74
N PHE A 2 -1.30 -24.76 11.55
CA PHE A 2 -2.51 -24.11 11.04
C PHE A 2 -3.61 -25.13 10.81
N ASP A 3 -4.86 -24.76 11.07
CA ASP A 3 -6.02 -25.63 10.87
C ASP A 3 -6.42 -25.61 9.39
N TRP A 4 -5.83 -26.55 8.65
CA TRP A 4 -5.94 -26.66 7.20
C TRP A 4 -7.36 -26.95 6.71
N GLU A 5 -8.19 -27.63 7.52
CA GLU A 5 -9.51 -28.09 7.09
C GLU A 5 -10.59 -27.00 7.22
N ASN A 6 -10.35 -25.99 8.07
CA ASN A 6 -11.34 -24.95 8.39
C ASN A 6 -11.02 -23.56 7.79
N ASP A 7 -9.93 -23.43 7.04
CA ASP A 7 -9.61 -22.18 6.32
C ASP A 7 -10.54 -22.02 5.11
N VAL A 8 -11.42 -21.01 5.18
CA VAL A 8 -12.45 -20.69 4.16
C VAL A 8 -11.83 -20.52 2.76
N PHE A 9 -10.61 -20.01 2.68
CA PHE A 9 -9.90 -19.86 1.42
C PHE A 9 -9.40 -21.21 0.89
N LEU A 10 -8.79 -22.06 1.73
CA LEU A 10 -8.38 -23.42 1.32
C LEU A 10 -9.56 -24.32 0.95
N SER A 11 -10.68 -24.23 1.68
CA SER A 11 -11.91 -25.00 1.39
C SER A 11 -12.53 -24.66 0.03
N THR A 12 -12.17 -23.51 -0.55
CA THR A 12 -12.63 -23.04 -1.87
C THR A 12 -11.52 -22.99 -2.93
N TRP A 13 -10.25 -23.09 -2.52
CA TRP A 13 -9.06 -23.10 -3.39
C TRP A 13 -9.17 -24.17 -4.47
N ASP A 14 -9.53 -25.40 -4.08
CA ASP A 14 -9.60 -26.56 -4.96
C ASP A 14 -10.64 -26.34 -6.09
N LYS A 15 -11.76 -25.70 -5.74
CA LYS A 15 -12.85 -25.38 -6.69
C LYS A 15 -12.49 -24.27 -7.67
N LYS A 16 -11.66 -23.30 -7.29
CA LYS A 16 -11.39 -22.09 -8.08
C LYS A 16 -10.08 -22.14 -8.89
N TYR A 17 -9.05 -22.85 -8.43
CA TYR A 17 -7.73 -22.84 -9.08
C TYR A 17 -7.19 -24.24 -9.45
N VAL A 18 -7.53 -25.29 -8.71
CA VAL A 18 -7.07 -26.67 -9.00
C VAL A 18 -7.93 -27.32 -10.10
N SER A 19 -9.23 -27.00 -10.14
CA SER A 19 -10.19 -27.52 -11.14
C SER A 19 -9.88 -27.14 -12.59
N THR A 20 -8.97 -26.17 -12.84
CA THR A 20 -8.56 -25.80 -14.20
C THR A 20 -7.31 -26.53 -14.72
N ASN A 21 -6.57 -27.30 -13.90
CA ASN A 21 -5.29 -27.88 -14.36
C ASN A 21 -4.98 -29.32 -13.94
N LEU A 22 -5.83 -30.03 -13.21
CA LEU A 22 -5.63 -31.48 -13.05
C LEU A 22 -6.34 -32.23 -14.18
N ARG A 23 -5.57 -32.91 -15.04
CA ARG A 23 -6.13 -33.82 -16.04
C ARG A 23 -6.76 -35.02 -15.32
N PRO A 24 -7.88 -35.57 -15.81
CA PRO A 24 -8.41 -36.83 -15.29
C PRO A 24 -7.33 -37.92 -15.36
N GLY A 25 -7.00 -38.53 -14.20
CA GLY A 25 -5.94 -39.55 -14.08
C GLY A 25 -4.59 -39.05 -13.56
N SER A 26 -4.49 -37.82 -13.06
CA SER A 26 -3.27 -37.31 -12.41
C SER A 26 -2.94 -38.17 -11.18
N LYS A 27 -1.75 -38.77 -11.14
CA LYS A 27 -1.26 -39.61 -10.03
C LYS A 27 -0.57 -38.76 -8.96
N ASP A 28 -0.55 -39.28 -7.74
CA ASP A 28 0.24 -38.72 -6.63
C ASP A 28 1.73 -38.65 -6.99
N PHE A 29 2.43 -37.67 -6.41
CA PHE A 29 3.83 -37.41 -6.70
C PHE A 29 4.70 -38.64 -6.41
N ASP A 30 5.31 -39.15 -7.48
CA ASP A 30 6.22 -40.29 -7.51
C ASP A 30 7.56 -39.84 -8.14
N ALA A 31 8.66 -40.24 -7.52
CA ALA A 31 10.02 -39.89 -7.97
C ALA A 31 10.40 -40.57 -9.29
N GLU A 32 9.77 -41.68 -9.69
CA GLU A 32 9.94 -42.27 -11.02
C GLU A 32 9.20 -41.49 -12.12
N SER A 33 8.02 -40.93 -11.82
CA SER A 33 7.26 -40.06 -12.73
C SER A 33 8.07 -38.81 -13.16
N PHE A 34 8.99 -38.34 -12.32
CA PHE A 34 9.92 -37.25 -12.66
C PHE A 34 10.99 -37.67 -13.68
N LYS A 35 11.36 -38.95 -13.72
CA LYS A 35 12.27 -39.51 -14.73
C LYS A 35 11.56 -39.75 -16.07
N GLU A 36 10.25 -40.01 -16.08
CA GLU A 36 9.46 -40.13 -17.32
C GLU A 36 9.24 -38.79 -18.04
N LEU A 37 9.20 -37.67 -17.30
CA LEU A 37 9.21 -36.30 -17.85
C LEU A 37 10.42 -35.99 -18.75
N GLN A 38 11.47 -36.81 -18.65
CA GLN A 38 12.68 -36.75 -19.46
C GLN A 38 12.52 -37.38 -20.85
N GLN A 39 11.35 -37.92 -21.22
CA GLN A 39 11.14 -38.57 -22.52
C GLN A 39 10.44 -37.70 -23.59
N ASP A 40 9.90 -36.53 -23.21
CA ASP A 40 9.25 -35.57 -24.14
C ASP A 40 10.22 -34.49 -24.69
N ILE A 41 11.51 -34.81 -24.81
CA ILE A 41 12.61 -33.89 -25.17
C ILE A 41 12.68 -33.60 -26.68
N ASP A 42 11.57 -33.23 -27.32
CA ASP A 42 11.62 -32.71 -28.71
C ASP A 42 11.92 -31.19 -28.73
N ARG A 43 12.00 -30.54 -27.56
CA ARG A 43 12.14 -29.08 -27.40
C ARG A 43 13.52 -28.59 -26.95
N SER A 44 14.42 -29.44 -26.44
CA SER A 44 15.78 -29.06 -26.01
C SER A 44 16.60 -28.42 -27.12
N ASP A 45 16.41 -28.90 -28.34
CA ASP A 45 17.30 -28.64 -29.47
C ASP A 45 17.04 -27.29 -30.12
N VAL A 46 15.96 -26.60 -29.76
CA VAL A 46 15.60 -25.31 -30.36
C VAL A 46 16.59 -24.23 -29.94
N VAL A 47 16.90 -24.12 -28.65
CA VAL A 47 17.85 -23.12 -28.14
C VAL A 47 19.27 -23.40 -28.62
N GLY A 48 19.67 -24.67 -28.63
CA GLY A 48 20.93 -25.10 -29.23
C GLY A 48 21.01 -24.73 -30.72
N ARG A 49 20.00 -25.06 -31.53
CA ARG A 49 19.98 -24.71 -32.97
C ARG A 49 20.04 -23.21 -33.23
N ILE A 50 19.32 -22.41 -32.44
CA ILE A 50 19.36 -20.95 -32.54
C ILE A 50 20.77 -20.44 -32.21
N PHE A 51 21.37 -20.92 -31.13
CA PHE A 51 22.75 -20.56 -30.78
C PHE A 51 23.73 -20.98 -31.88
N ASP A 52 23.61 -22.20 -32.41
CA ASP A 52 24.46 -22.72 -33.51
C ASP A 52 24.37 -21.85 -34.77
N GLN A 53 23.16 -21.41 -35.12
CA GLN A 53 22.88 -20.55 -36.27
C GLN A 53 23.34 -19.11 -36.08
N VAL A 54 23.06 -18.49 -34.93
CA VAL A 54 23.49 -17.12 -34.62
C VAL A 54 25.01 -17.03 -34.59
N THR A 55 25.68 -18.08 -34.08
CA THR A 55 27.14 -18.14 -33.98
C THR A 55 27.79 -18.86 -35.17
N ALA A 56 27.08 -19.09 -36.28
CA ALA A 56 27.60 -19.87 -37.39
C ALA A 56 28.83 -19.23 -38.04
N ASP A 57 28.83 -17.90 -38.15
CA ASP A 57 29.89 -17.11 -38.80
C ASP A 57 30.68 -16.24 -37.81
N MET A 58 30.50 -16.46 -36.49
CA MET A 58 31.16 -15.68 -35.44
C MET A 58 32.56 -16.23 -35.11
N THR A 59 33.47 -15.35 -34.69
CA THR A 59 34.75 -15.79 -34.12
C THR A 59 34.51 -16.51 -32.78
N PRO A 60 35.43 -17.36 -32.29
CA PRO A 60 35.30 -17.99 -30.98
C PRO A 60 35.11 -16.98 -29.83
N GLU A 61 35.76 -15.82 -29.92
CA GLU A 61 35.66 -14.74 -28.92
C GLU A 61 34.25 -14.12 -28.90
N ASP A 62 33.71 -13.76 -30.06
CA ASP A 62 32.35 -13.21 -30.17
C ASP A 62 31.27 -14.24 -29.81
N SER A 63 31.49 -15.50 -30.19
CA SER A 63 30.63 -16.63 -29.81
C SER A 63 30.64 -16.84 -28.29
N MET A 64 31.79 -16.69 -27.64
CA MET A 64 31.95 -16.84 -26.20
C MET A 64 31.22 -15.72 -25.44
N GLU A 65 31.27 -14.49 -25.94
CA GLU A 65 30.51 -13.37 -25.39
C GLU A 65 28.99 -13.57 -25.57
N THR A 66 28.57 -14.03 -26.75
CA THR A 66 27.17 -14.39 -27.03
C THR A 66 26.69 -15.53 -26.11
N PHE A 67 27.55 -16.51 -25.84
CA PHE A 67 27.29 -17.62 -24.94
C PHE A 67 27.07 -17.16 -23.49
N LYS A 68 27.95 -16.29 -22.98
CA LYS A 68 27.82 -15.68 -21.65
C LYS A 68 26.43 -15.06 -21.52
N ARG A 69 26.07 -14.19 -22.45
CA ARG A 69 24.78 -13.47 -22.49
C ARG A 69 23.58 -14.40 -22.55
N LEU A 70 23.62 -15.42 -23.40
CA LEU A 70 22.52 -16.40 -23.53
C LEU A 70 22.35 -17.27 -22.27
N ARG A 71 23.46 -17.71 -21.65
CA ARG A 71 23.44 -18.48 -20.40
C ARG A 71 22.87 -17.63 -19.26
N GLU A 72 23.25 -16.37 -19.19
CA GLU A 72 22.72 -15.44 -18.21
C GLU A 72 21.20 -15.27 -18.41
N ALA A 73 20.76 -15.04 -19.64
CA ALA A 73 19.36 -14.91 -20.03
C ALA A 73 18.50 -16.12 -19.58
N ILE A 74 18.97 -17.34 -19.82
CA ILE A 74 18.28 -18.57 -19.38
C ILE A 74 18.20 -18.63 -17.84
N THR A 75 19.26 -18.23 -17.15
CA THR A 75 19.32 -18.20 -15.69
C THR A 75 18.40 -17.13 -15.09
N ILE A 76 18.21 -16.00 -15.78
CA ILE A 76 17.21 -14.97 -15.42
C ILE A 76 15.80 -15.54 -15.51
N VAL A 77 15.55 -16.26 -16.59
CA VAL A 77 14.22 -16.73 -16.97
C VAL A 77 13.82 -18.01 -16.20
N TYR A 78 14.79 -18.74 -15.64
CA TYR A 78 14.63 -19.98 -14.87
C TYR A 78 13.51 -19.95 -13.81
N PRO A 79 13.40 -18.91 -12.96
CA PRO A 79 12.41 -18.90 -11.88
C PRO A 79 11.00 -18.56 -12.34
N PHE A 80 10.85 -18.02 -13.56
CA PHE A 80 9.55 -17.63 -14.11
C PHE A 80 8.76 -18.81 -14.68
N LEU A 81 9.43 -19.93 -14.92
CA LEU A 81 8.93 -20.98 -15.81
C LEU A 81 9.03 -22.40 -15.22
N GLY A 82 9.76 -22.56 -14.13
CA GLY A 82 9.97 -23.84 -13.45
C GLY A 82 11.09 -24.70 -14.05
N MET A 83 11.59 -25.65 -13.23
CA MET A 83 12.69 -26.56 -13.56
C MET A 83 12.55 -27.39 -14.85
N PRO A 84 11.35 -27.87 -15.28
CA PRO A 84 11.25 -28.83 -16.37
C PRO A 84 11.68 -28.30 -17.75
N SER A 85 11.67 -26.99 -17.98
CA SER A 85 11.88 -26.41 -19.32
C SER A 85 13.26 -25.77 -19.53
N CYS A 86 13.92 -25.34 -18.46
CA CYS A 86 15.18 -24.62 -18.56
C CYS A 86 16.39 -25.57 -18.60
N ILE A 87 16.30 -26.70 -17.90
CA ILE A 87 17.33 -27.75 -17.91
C ILE A 87 17.54 -28.31 -19.34
N PRO A 88 16.49 -28.66 -20.11
CA PRO A 88 16.63 -29.06 -21.51
C PRO A 88 17.27 -28.01 -22.43
N ALA A 89 17.00 -26.71 -22.22
CA ALA A 89 17.62 -25.63 -22.98
C ALA A 89 19.14 -25.54 -22.73
N CYS A 90 19.55 -25.68 -21.46
CA CYS A 90 20.96 -25.78 -21.10
C CYS A 90 21.63 -26.99 -21.77
N TYR A 91 20.96 -28.14 -21.83
CA TYR A 91 21.49 -29.32 -22.51
C TYR A 91 21.62 -29.12 -24.03
N GLY A 92 20.65 -28.46 -24.69
CA GLY A 92 20.75 -28.16 -26.12
C GLY A 92 21.96 -27.26 -26.44
N VAL A 93 22.21 -26.25 -25.60
CA VAL A 93 23.39 -25.39 -25.72
C VAL A 93 24.69 -26.18 -25.47
N ILE A 94 24.74 -27.04 -24.46
CA ILE A 94 25.87 -27.95 -24.19
C ILE A 94 26.16 -28.85 -25.41
N GLY A 95 25.13 -29.37 -26.09
CA GLY A 95 25.28 -30.16 -27.30
C GLY A 95 25.98 -29.42 -28.44
N VAL A 96 25.72 -28.11 -28.59
CA VAL A 96 26.43 -27.27 -29.58
C VAL A 96 27.89 -27.08 -29.20
N ILE A 97 28.19 -26.87 -27.92
CA ILE A 97 29.59 -26.75 -27.44
C ILE A 97 30.36 -28.04 -27.71
N GLN A 98 29.74 -29.20 -27.48
CA GLN A 98 30.34 -30.49 -27.78
C GLN A 98 30.66 -30.66 -29.28
N LYS A 99 29.85 -30.06 -30.16
CA LYS A 99 30.04 -30.08 -31.62
C LYS A 99 31.07 -29.05 -32.11
N LYS A 100 31.05 -27.81 -31.60
CA LYS A 100 31.92 -26.70 -32.04
C LYS A 100 33.28 -26.68 -31.32
N GLY A 101 33.38 -27.27 -30.14
CA GLY A 101 34.56 -27.24 -29.26
C GLY A 101 34.41 -26.25 -28.11
N SER A 102 35.08 -26.53 -26.99
CA SER A 102 34.95 -25.76 -25.75
C SER A 102 35.42 -24.30 -25.86
N GLN A 103 36.27 -23.97 -26.83
CA GLN A 103 36.74 -22.61 -27.10
C GLN A 103 35.64 -21.64 -27.57
N TYR A 104 34.45 -22.14 -27.90
CA TYR A 104 33.28 -21.34 -28.29
C TYR A 104 32.34 -21.01 -27.11
N ALA A 105 32.72 -21.37 -25.88
CA ALA A 105 31.93 -21.15 -24.67
C ALA A 105 32.80 -20.76 -23.47
N SER A 106 32.25 -19.94 -22.57
CA SER A 106 32.95 -19.48 -21.37
C SER A 106 32.46 -20.19 -20.10
N ASP A 107 33.40 -20.50 -19.21
CA ASP A 107 33.17 -20.94 -17.84
C ASP A 107 33.15 -19.78 -16.82
N ASP A 108 33.50 -18.56 -17.24
CA ASP A 108 33.43 -17.36 -16.40
C ASP A 108 32.04 -17.19 -15.82
N ARG A 109 31.97 -16.95 -14.51
CA ARG A 109 30.73 -16.59 -13.83
C ARG A 109 30.64 -15.06 -13.79
N LEU A 110 29.66 -14.51 -14.51
CA LEU A 110 29.43 -13.07 -14.53
C LEU A 110 28.74 -12.55 -13.25
N ARG A 111 28.32 -13.45 -12.34
CA ARG A 111 27.60 -13.11 -11.09
C ARG A 111 28.43 -13.40 -9.85
N SER A 112 28.27 -12.54 -8.83
CA SER A 112 28.79 -12.76 -7.48
C SER A 112 28.19 -14.03 -6.87
N SER A 113 28.93 -14.73 -5.99
CA SER A 113 28.41 -15.86 -5.20
C SER A 113 27.78 -15.44 -3.87
N ILE A 114 27.80 -14.14 -3.54
CA ILE A 114 27.35 -13.58 -2.26
C ILE A 114 26.20 -12.60 -2.51
N ILE A 115 25.08 -12.78 -1.79
CA ILE A 115 23.86 -11.95 -1.83
C ILE A 115 23.85 -11.06 -0.59
N THR A 116 23.63 -9.75 -0.77
CA THR A 116 23.54 -8.78 0.34
C THR A 116 22.08 -8.41 0.65
N GLN A 117 21.82 -7.78 1.80
CA GLN A 117 20.48 -7.31 2.16
C GLN A 117 19.97 -6.21 1.21
N GLU A 118 20.86 -5.36 0.70
CA GLU A 118 20.48 -4.35 -0.30
C GLU A 118 20.00 -5.00 -1.61
N ASP A 119 20.60 -6.13 -2.00
CA ASP A 119 20.15 -6.90 -3.16
C ASP A 119 18.75 -7.48 -2.94
N MET A 120 18.47 -7.95 -1.73
CA MET A 120 17.15 -8.45 -1.33
C MET A 120 16.07 -7.37 -1.50
N ASP A 121 16.36 -6.15 -1.04
CA ASP A 121 15.41 -5.04 -1.04
C ASP A 121 15.10 -4.56 -2.47
N LYS A 122 16.14 -4.43 -3.31
CA LYS A 122 15.98 -4.11 -4.74
C LYS A 122 15.22 -5.22 -5.49
N GLY A 123 15.46 -6.48 -5.13
CA GLY A 123 14.76 -7.64 -5.67
C GLY A 123 13.26 -7.58 -5.38
N GLN A 124 12.88 -7.20 -4.17
CA GLN A 124 11.48 -7.01 -3.78
C GLN A 124 10.82 -5.86 -4.54
N GLU A 125 11.49 -4.72 -4.67
CA GLU A 125 10.97 -3.55 -5.37
C GLU A 125 10.76 -3.80 -6.88
N LEU A 126 11.74 -4.42 -7.55
CA LEU A 126 11.63 -4.77 -8.97
C LEU A 126 10.53 -5.80 -9.20
N ARG A 127 10.43 -6.80 -8.32
CA ARG A 127 9.38 -7.81 -8.39
C ARG A 127 7.99 -7.18 -8.27
N GLN A 128 7.81 -6.24 -7.33
CA GLN A 128 6.55 -5.50 -7.22
C GLN A 128 6.23 -4.77 -8.52
N ARG A 129 7.21 -4.08 -9.14
CA ARG A 129 7.03 -3.39 -10.43
C ARG A 129 6.68 -4.33 -11.59
N VAL A 130 7.42 -5.43 -11.75
CA VAL A 130 7.23 -6.40 -12.85
C VAL A 130 5.88 -7.10 -12.78
N TYR A 131 5.41 -7.44 -11.58
CA TYR A 131 4.19 -8.21 -11.39
C TYR A 131 2.96 -7.40 -11.01
N HIS A 132 3.09 -6.09 -10.78
CA HIS A 132 1.95 -5.17 -10.61
C HIS A 132 0.92 -5.32 -11.76
N GLY A 133 1.40 -5.67 -12.96
CA GLY A 133 0.61 -5.84 -14.19
C GLY A 133 0.36 -7.30 -14.63
N VAL A 134 0.57 -8.33 -13.80
CA VAL A 134 0.38 -9.74 -14.18
C VAL A 134 -0.74 -10.35 -13.33
N GLY A 135 -1.76 -10.95 -13.93
CA GLY A 135 -3.05 -11.30 -13.30
C GLY A 135 -3.05 -12.45 -12.29
N ASN A 136 -2.02 -12.58 -11.43
CA ASN A 136 -1.87 -13.65 -10.43
C ASN A 136 -1.30 -13.13 -9.09
N SER A 137 -1.45 -11.84 -8.77
CA SER A 137 -0.89 -11.21 -7.55
C SER A 137 -1.34 -11.90 -6.24
N GLU A 138 -2.57 -12.38 -6.19
CA GLU A 138 -3.14 -13.09 -5.03
C GLU A 138 -2.39 -14.39 -4.71
N ILE A 139 -2.03 -15.19 -5.73
CA ILE A 139 -1.28 -16.46 -5.54
C ILE A 139 0.07 -16.20 -4.89
N PHE A 140 0.73 -15.10 -5.23
CA PHE A 140 2.03 -14.77 -4.65
C PHE A 140 1.92 -14.28 -3.20
N GLN A 141 0.90 -13.51 -2.85
CA GLN A 141 0.64 -13.15 -1.45
C GLN A 141 0.34 -14.39 -0.58
N LEU A 142 -0.33 -15.39 -1.18
CA LEU A 142 -0.61 -16.67 -0.53
C LEU A 142 0.64 -17.54 -0.41
N MET A 143 1.52 -17.54 -1.42
CA MET A 143 2.81 -18.24 -1.33
C MET A 143 3.75 -17.60 -0.30
N ASP A 144 3.75 -16.27 -0.17
CA ASP A 144 4.47 -15.55 0.90
C ASP A 144 3.95 -15.96 2.28
N LYS A 145 2.62 -16.05 2.42
CA LYS A 145 1.94 -16.38 3.68
C LYS A 145 2.10 -17.85 4.10
N TYR A 146 2.00 -18.79 3.17
CA TYR A 146 1.90 -20.23 3.48
C TYR A 146 3.16 -21.03 3.12
N PHE A 147 4.06 -20.46 2.30
CA PHE A 147 5.32 -21.07 1.89
C PHE A 147 6.48 -20.09 2.05
N GLY A 148 6.46 -19.29 3.14
CA GLY A 148 7.39 -18.18 3.39
C GLY A 148 8.87 -18.51 3.19
N ASP A 149 9.33 -19.69 3.60
CA ASP A 149 10.73 -20.09 3.40
C ASP A 149 11.06 -20.38 1.93
N LEU A 150 10.17 -21.07 1.21
CA LEU A 150 10.31 -21.36 -0.23
C LEU A 150 10.21 -20.06 -1.04
N PHE A 151 9.37 -19.13 -0.58
CA PHE A 151 9.09 -17.87 -1.21
C PHE A 151 10.18 -16.82 -0.97
N ALA A 152 10.73 -16.77 0.24
CA ALA A 152 11.93 -16.01 0.59
C ALA A 152 13.14 -16.53 -0.19
N CYS A 153 13.31 -17.85 -0.31
CA CYS A 153 14.36 -18.46 -1.14
C CYS A 153 14.20 -18.07 -2.62
N SER A 154 12.98 -18.13 -3.17
CA SER A 154 12.74 -17.69 -4.55
C SER A 154 12.96 -16.18 -4.72
N THR A 155 12.56 -15.34 -3.76
CA THR A 155 12.74 -13.88 -3.82
C THR A 155 14.21 -13.50 -3.70
N ALA A 156 14.95 -14.14 -2.80
CA ALA A 156 16.38 -13.93 -2.58
C ALA A 156 17.23 -14.38 -3.78
N ILE A 157 17.04 -15.63 -4.21
CA ILE A 157 17.88 -16.29 -5.21
C ILE A 157 17.48 -15.88 -6.63
N THR A 158 16.22 -15.49 -6.85
CA THR A 158 15.76 -15.00 -8.16
C THR A 158 15.96 -13.51 -8.25
N TRP A 159 15.35 -12.72 -7.38
CA TRP A 159 15.15 -11.30 -7.67
C TRP A 159 16.26 -10.42 -7.13
N GLY A 160 16.78 -10.72 -5.94
CA GLY A 160 17.97 -10.03 -5.43
C GLY A 160 19.24 -10.41 -6.19
N TYR A 161 19.41 -11.70 -6.50
CA TYR A 161 20.54 -12.20 -7.27
C TYR A 161 20.60 -11.70 -8.72
N LEU A 162 19.44 -11.43 -9.34
CA LEU A 162 19.38 -10.87 -10.70
C LEU A 162 19.78 -9.41 -10.78
N ILE A 163 19.67 -8.67 -9.68
CA ILE A 163 19.97 -7.24 -9.67
C ILE A 163 21.41 -6.97 -9.22
N SER A 164 21.99 -7.81 -8.36
CA SER A 164 23.21 -7.45 -7.61
C SER A 164 24.37 -6.95 -8.47
N LYS A 165 24.48 -7.36 -9.75
CA LYS A 165 25.35 -6.74 -10.78
C LYS A 165 24.88 -6.88 -12.25
N ALA A 166 23.60 -6.70 -12.55
CA ALA A 166 23.15 -6.72 -13.97
C ALA A 166 23.57 -5.51 -14.81
N ASN A 167 24.11 -4.42 -14.23
CA ASN A 167 24.64 -3.28 -14.99
C ASN A 167 26.05 -2.99 -14.46
N GLU A 168 27.11 -2.95 -15.28
CA GLU A 168 27.23 -2.09 -16.48
C GLU A 168 27.71 -2.81 -17.77
N HIS A 169 27.82 -4.14 -17.79
CA HIS A 169 28.45 -4.87 -18.90
C HIS A 169 27.69 -6.09 -19.47
N VAL A 170 26.49 -6.41 -19.00
CA VAL A 170 25.88 -7.70 -19.38
C VAL A 170 24.87 -7.61 -20.52
N PHE A 171 24.06 -6.56 -20.61
CA PHE A 171 23.09 -6.41 -21.71
C PHE A 171 22.90 -4.96 -22.13
N THR A 172 22.94 -4.71 -23.43
CA THR A 172 22.41 -3.49 -24.04
C THR A 172 20.88 -3.55 -24.10
N GLU A 173 20.25 -2.39 -24.32
CA GLU A 173 18.80 -2.28 -24.51
C GLU A 173 18.28 -3.19 -25.63
N GLN A 174 19.06 -3.39 -26.70
CA GLN A 174 18.74 -4.32 -27.79
C GLN A 174 18.83 -5.81 -27.40
N GLU A 175 19.51 -6.17 -26.32
CA GLU A 175 19.77 -7.56 -25.95
C GLU A 175 18.76 -8.10 -24.93
N SER A 176 18.22 -7.23 -24.09
CA SER A 176 17.05 -7.55 -23.24
C SER A 176 15.86 -8.08 -24.07
N HIS A 177 15.75 -7.58 -25.30
CA HIS A 177 14.78 -8.01 -26.31
C HIS A 177 14.99 -9.45 -26.81
N LEU A 178 16.24 -9.89 -26.95
CA LEU A 178 16.61 -11.26 -27.33
C LEU A 178 16.31 -12.25 -26.21
N ILE A 179 16.42 -11.84 -24.94
CA ILE A 179 16.07 -12.65 -23.77
C ILE A 179 14.57 -12.98 -23.76
N VAL A 180 13.74 -11.96 -23.97
CA VAL A 180 12.27 -12.11 -24.02
C VAL A 180 11.86 -12.95 -25.23
N ALA A 181 12.45 -12.70 -26.41
CA ALA A 181 12.21 -13.53 -27.59
C ALA A 181 12.60 -14.99 -27.38
N SER A 182 13.79 -15.24 -26.83
CA SER A 182 14.31 -16.60 -26.61
C SER A 182 13.49 -17.36 -25.58
N ALA A 183 13.00 -16.67 -24.53
CA ALA A 183 12.08 -17.25 -23.55
C ALA A 183 10.73 -17.63 -24.19
N ILE A 184 10.14 -16.75 -25.01
CA ILE A 184 8.87 -17.04 -25.70
C ILE A 184 9.04 -18.22 -26.69
N ILE A 185 10.18 -18.29 -27.39
CA ILE A 185 10.49 -19.34 -28.36
C ILE A 185 10.76 -20.70 -27.70
N ALA A 186 11.60 -20.73 -26.65
CA ALA A 186 12.02 -21.97 -25.98
C ALA A 186 10.86 -22.77 -25.37
N LEU A 187 9.74 -22.11 -25.07
CA LEU A 187 8.68 -22.69 -24.26
C LEU A 187 7.41 -23.06 -25.03
N GLY A 188 7.27 -22.58 -26.26
CA GLY A 188 5.96 -22.62 -26.94
C GLY A 188 4.85 -22.02 -26.07
N ALA A 189 5.20 -21.11 -25.16
CA ALA A 189 4.33 -20.60 -24.09
C ALA A 189 3.34 -19.54 -24.61
N ALA A 190 2.61 -19.86 -25.68
CA ALA A 190 1.52 -19.03 -26.19
C ALA A 190 0.52 -18.68 -25.08
N ARG A 191 0.33 -19.55 -24.07
CA ARG A 191 -0.54 -19.30 -22.91
C ARG A 191 -0.06 -18.16 -21.99
N GLN A 192 1.24 -17.90 -21.89
CA GLN A 192 1.81 -16.90 -20.96
C GLN A 192 2.45 -15.70 -21.67
N ALA A 193 2.54 -15.73 -23.00
CA ALA A 193 3.10 -14.66 -23.83
C ALA A 193 2.51 -13.28 -23.52
N ARG A 194 1.21 -13.20 -23.21
CA ARG A 194 0.52 -11.96 -22.82
C ARG A 194 1.14 -11.34 -21.56
N SER A 195 1.37 -12.14 -20.53
CA SER A 195 1.95 -11.69 -19.26
C SER A 195 3.40 -11.25 -19.42
N HIS A 196 4.19 -11.94 -20.24
CA HIS A 196 5.59 -11.59 -20.49
C HIS A 196 5.72 -10.30 -21.30
N ILE A 197 4.89 -10.10 -22.33
CA ILE A 197 4.87 -8.84 -23.09
C ILE A 197 4.57 -7.66 -22.16
N LYS A 198 3.61 -7.79 -21.23
CA LYS A 198 3.30 -6.76 -20.24
C LYS A 198 4.45 -6.51 -19.26
N ALA A 199 5.10 -7.57 -18.78
CA ALA A 199 6.26 -7.47 -17.91
C ALA A 199 7.42 -6.72 -18.58
N THR A 200 7.69 -6.98 -19.86
CA THR A 200 8.72 -6.27 -20.64
C THR A 200 8.41 -4.79 -20.78
N ILE A 201 7.14 -4.42 -20.98
CA ILE A 201 6.71 -3.02 -21.01
C ILE A 201 6.88 -2.36 -19.63
N GLY A 202 6.55 -3.07 -18.54
CA GLY A 202 6.71 -2.58 -17.16
C GLY A 202 8.16 -2.37 -16.71
N LEU A 203 9.12 -2.94 -17.42
CA LEU A 203 10.55 -2.64 -17.24
C LEU A 203 10.97 -1.31 -17.90
N GLY A 204 10.05 -0.60 -18.57
CA GLY A 204 10.30 0.70 -19.22
C GLY A 204 10.69 0.63 -20.69
N ASN A 205 10.58 -0.54 -21.34
CA ASN A 205 10.94 -0.71 -22.75
C ASN A 205 9.88 -0.09 -23.67
N ASP A 206 10.34 0.55 -24.74
CA ASP A 206 9.46 1.15 -25.75
C ASP A 206 8.60 0.11 -26.48
N VAL A 207 7.31 0.39 -26.63
CA VAL A 207 6.30 -0.52 -27.21
C VAL A 207 6.64 -0.90 -28.65
N LEU A 208 7.24 0.00 -29.43
CA LEU A 208 7.66 -0.25 -30.81
C LEU A 208 8.78 -1.30 -30.87
N VAL A 209 9.65 -1.30 -29.86
CA VAL A 209 10.73 -2.27 -29.77
C VAL A 209 10.18 -3.64 -29.37
N VAL A 210 9.27 -3.71 -28.39
CA VAL A 210 8.59 -4.95 -28.01
C VAL A 210 7.81 -5.56 -29.19
N LYS A 211 7.17 -4.74 -30.04
CA LYS A 211 6.54 -5.20 -31.30
C LYS A 211 7.52 -5.85 -32.25
N SER A 212 8.69 -5.23 -32.42
CA SER A 212 9.73 -5.72 -33.33
C SER A 212 10.21 -7.11 -32.90
N VAL A 213 10.38 -7.31 -31.60
CA VAL A 213 10.72 -8.61 -31.00
C VAL A 213 9.66 -9.66 -31.24
N VAL A 214 8.39 -9.36 -30.94
CA VAL A 214 7.28 -10.30 -31.16
C VAL A 214 7.14 -10.67 -32.64
N ASN A 215 7.41 -9.74 -33.56
CA ASN A 215 7.41 -10.02 -34.99
C ASN A 215 8.58 -10.92 -35.43
N VAL A 216 9.76 -10.78 -34.83
CA VAL A 216 10.88 -11.70 -35.05
C VAL A 216 10.51 -13.11 -34.57
N VAL A 217 9.87 -13.23 -33.40
CA VAL A 217 9.40 -14.51 -32.88
C VAL A 217 8.38 -15.17 -33.81
N ARG A 218 7.42 -14.41 -34.36
CA ARG A 218 6.46 -14.93 -35.37
C ARG A 218 7.16 -15.46 -36.61
N LYS A 219 8.17 -14.74 -37.12
CA LYS A 219 8.95 -15.16 -38.29
C LYS A 219 9.74 -16.44 -38.02
N LEU A 220 10.36 -16.54 -36.84
CA LEU A 220 11.12 -17.72 -36.43
C LEU A 220 10.22 -18.95 -36.23
N ALA A 221 9.05 -18.78 -35.63
CA ALA A 221 8.09 -19.87 -35.47
C ALA A 221 7.53 -20.36 -36.82
N LYS A 222 7.23 -19.44 -37.73
CA LYS A 222 6.85 -19.78 -39.11
C LYS A 222 7.97 -20.55 -39.83
N TRP A 223 9.23 -20.13 -39.67
CA TRP A 223 10.39 -20.83 -40.21
C TRP A 223 10.56 -22.24 -39.62
N ALA A 224 10.32 -22.39 -38.32
CA ALA A 224 10.40 -23.67 -37.61
C ALA A 224 9.18 -24.60 -37.86
N GLY A 225 8.19 -24.18 -38.64
CA GLY A 225 6.95 -24.94 -38.85
C GLY A 225 6.03 -24.99 -37.62
N ILE A 226 6.25 -24.13 -36.63
CA ILE A 226 5.51 -24.10 -35.36
C ILE A 226 4.42 -23.03 -35.44
N SER A 227 3.17 -23.44 -35.23
CA SER A 227 2.06 -22.51 -35.10
C SER A 227 2.05 -21.91 -33.68
N ILE A 228 2.28 -20.61 -33.57
CA ILE A 228 2.21 -19.87 -32.31
C ILE A 228 1.14 -18.78 -32.40
N ASN A 229 0.31 -18.68 -31.35
CA ASN A 229 -0.64 -17.60 -31.21
C ASN A 229 -0.09 -16.58 -30.21
N LEU A 230 0.54 -15.51 -30.70
CA LEU A 230 1.09 -14.44 -29.86
C LEU A 230 0.12 -13.25 -29.81
N PRO A 231 -0.17 -12.74 -28.60
CA PRO A 231 -1.09 -11.63 -28.43
C PRO A 231 -0.55 -10.35 -29.07
N ASN A 232 -1.46 -9.43 -29.37
CA ASN A 232 -1.12 -8.13 -29.94
C ASN A 232 -0.38 -7.29 -28.88
N VAL A 233 0.78 -6.73 -29.26
CA VAL A 233 1.61 -5.94 -28.35
C VAL A 233 0.94 -4.61 -28.00
N ASP A 234 0.18 -4.00 -28.92
CA ASP A 234 -0.59 -2.79 -28.64
C ASP A 234 -1.68 -3.05 -27.60
N GLU A 235 -2.44 -4.13 -27.78
CA GLU A 235 -3.46 -4.54 -26.79
C GLU A 235 -2.82 -4.87 -25.44
N CYS A 236 -1.65 -5.51 -25.41
CA CYS A 236 -0.92 -5.78 -24.18
C CYS A 236 -0.42 -4.49 -23.51
N ALA A 237 0.07 -3.52 -24.29
CA ALA A 237 0.53 -2.22 -23.81
C ALA A 237 -0.64 -1.39 -23.27
N GLU A 238 -1.75 -1.36 -24.01
CA GLU A 238 -2.99 -0.78 -23.54
C GLU A 238 -3.49 -1.47 -22.28
N GLU A 239 -3.46 -2.81 -22.18
CA GLU A 239 -3.89 -3.53 -20.97
C GLU A 239 -2.94 -3.41 -19.78
N PHE A 240 -1.66 -3.09 -20.02
CA PHE A 240 -0.68 -2.80 -18.97
C PHE A 240 -0.82 -1.37 -18.47
N ASN A 241 -1.00 -0.43 -19.39
CA ASN A 241 -1.21 1.00 -19.10
C ASN A 241 -2.66 1.31 -18.70
N LYS A 242 -3.62 0.43 -19.03
CA LYS A 242 -4.97 0.45 -18.48
C LYS A 242 -4.81 0.19 -16.99
N PRO A 243 -5.34 1.06 -16.11
CA PRO A 243 -5.40 0.76 -14.69
C PRO A 243 -6.10 -0.58 -14.53
N LYS A 244 -5.38 -1.59 -14.04
CA LYS A 244 -5.94 -2.92 -13.92
C LYS A 244 -7.05 -2.91 -12.89
N SER A 245 -8.25 -3.14 -13.39
CA SER A 245 -9.47 -3.39 -12.64
C SER A 245 -9.47 -4.75 -11.92
N ASN A 246 -8.44 -5.01 -11.09
CA ASN A 246 -8.51 -6.03 -10.03
C ASN A 246 -8.61 -5.41 -8.63
N PHE A 247 -8.52 -4.10 -8.53
CA PHE A 247 -9.50 -3.40 -7.74
C PHE A 247 -10.64 -3.12 -8.70
N ALA A 248 -11.89 -3.38 -8.35
CA ALA A 248 -12.86 -2.39 -8.75
C ALA A 248 -12.20 -1.05 -8.32
N VAL A 249 -11.89 -0.17 -9.26
CA VAL A 249 -12.19 1.21 -8.98
C VAL A 249 -13.69 1.14 -8.70
N LEU A 250 -14.04 0.86 -7.44
CA LEU A 250 -15.04 1.66 -6.80
C LEU A 250 -14.62 3.04 -7.23
N GLU A 251 -15.38 3.65 -8.14
CA GLU A 251 -15.42 5.10 -8.14
C GLU A 251 -15.39 5.47 -6.67
N MET A 252 -14.31 6.15 -6.27
CA MET A 252 -14.20 6.55 -4.89
C MET A 252 -15.50 7.25 -4.58
N SER A 253 -16.25 6.70 -3.63
CA SER A 253 -17.57 7.22 -3.32
C SER A 253 -17.49 8.68 -2.91
N PHE A 254 -16.35 9.11 -2.36
CA PHE A 254 -16.04 10.49 -2.03
C PHE A 254 -14.53 10.78 -2.06
N THR A 255 -14.18 12.06 -2.14
CA THR A 255 -12.86 12.58 -1.83
C THR A 255 -12.80 13.19 -0.42
N ASN A 256 -13.76 14.06 -0.09
CA ASN A 256 -13.92 14.75 1.19
C ASN A 256 -15.33 14.55 1.73
N LEU A 257 -15.55 13.45 2.46
CA LEU A 257 -16.87 13.12 3.00
C LEU A 257 -17.27 14.13 4.07
N VAL A 258 -18.42 14.78 3.90
CA VAL A 258 -19.05 15.60 4.94
C VAL A 258 -20.37 14.97 5.35
N ARG A 259 -20.69 15.03 6.65
CA ARG A 259 -22.03 14.80 7.16
C ARG A 259 -22.63 16.13 7.54
N PHE A 260 -23.80 16.47 6.99
CA PHE A 260 -24.38 17.79 7.16
C PHE A 260 -25.90 17.76 7.24
N GLU A 261 -26.46 18.80 7.82
CA GLU A 261 -27.88 19.14 7.75
C GLU A 261 -28.07 20.18 6.63
N ASP A 262 -29.08 20.00 5.78
CA ASP A 262 -29.47 20.96 4.74
C ASP A 262 -30.40 22.07 5.28
N ASP A 263 -30.82 22.98 4.41
CA ASP A 263 -31.70 24.10 4.74
C ASP A 263 -33.14 23.69 5.12
N GLN A 264 -33.48 22.40 4.97
CA GLN A 264 -34.76 21.81 5.33
C GLN A 264 -34.67 20.94 6.59
N GLY A 265 -33.48 20.84 7.20
CA GLY A 265 -33.25 20.03 8.39
C GLY A 265 -32.98 18.55 8.11
N ALA A 266 -32.82 18.15 6.84
CA ALA A 266 -32.49 16.76 6.49
C ALA A 266 -30.98 16.51 6.56
N ILE A 267 -30.60 15.33 7.08
CA ILE A 267 -29.20 14.95 7.25
C ILE A 267 -28.73 14.13 6.05
N HIS A 268 -27.60 14.54 5.47
CA HIS A 268 -27.00 13.92 4.30
C HIS A 268 -25.52 13.62 4.52
N TYR A 269 -25.01 12.69 3.72
CA TYR A 269 -23.59 12.64 3.38
C TYR A 269 -23.36 13.36 2.06
N GLY A 270 -22.21 13.99 1.89
CA GLY A 270 -21.82 14.62 0.63
C GLY A 270 -20.32 14.65 0.41
N ASP A 271 -19.90 15.03 -0.79
CA ASP A 271 -18.48 15.17 -1.15
C ASP A 271 -18.12 16.65 -1.34
N VAL A 272 -17.29 17.21 -0.46
CA VAL A 272 -16.96 18.64 -0.47
C VAL A 272 -15.91 18.94 -1.53
N PRO A 273 -16.16 19.87 -2.46
CA PRO A 273 -15.14 20.36 -3.38
C PRO A 273 -13.95 20.99 -2.65
N GLU A 274 -12.73 20.86 -3.19
CA GLU A 274 -11.50 21.29 -2.48
C GLU A 274 -11.47 22.79 -2.14
N ASP A 275 -12.06 23.62 -2.99
CA ASP A 275 -12.16 25.08 -2.81
C ASP A 275 -13.12 25.49 -1.67
N CYS A 276 -13.98 24.57 -1.23
CA CYS A 276 -14.96 24.81 -0.16
C CYS A 276 -14.48 24.33 1.22
N LEU A 277 -13.34 23.63 1.32
CA LEU A 277 -12.95 22.92 2.56
C LEU A 277 -12.71 23.83 3.77
N LEU A 278 -12.34 25.09 3.55
CA LEU A 278 -12.10 26.05 4.63
C LEU A 278 -13.38 26.73 5.15
N ASP A 279 -14.42 26.77 4.32
CA ASP A 279 -15.72 27.38 4.65
C ASP A 279 -16.85 26.61 3.93
N ILE A 280 -17.30 25.53 4.58
CA ILE A 280 -18.21 24.55 3.98
C ILE A 280 -19.68 25.02 4.07
N ILE A 281 -20.02 25.82 5.09
CA ILE A 281 -21.39 26.28 5.32
C ILE A 281 -21.80 27.21 4.19
N GLY A 282 -22.94 26.93 3.56
CA GLY A 282 -23.44 27.63 2.38
C GLY A 282 -22.96 27.03 1.05
N CYS A 283 -22.00 26.10 1.06
CA CYS A 283 -21.57 25.42 -0.16
C CYS A 283 -22.60 24.40 -0.62
N ARG A 284 -22.79 24.33 -1.94
CA ARG A 284 -23.63 23.31 -2.58
C ARG A 284 -22.76 22.10 -2.89
N VAL A 285 -23.07 20.96 -2.27
CA VAL A 285 -22.28 19.72 -2.37
C VAL A 285 -23.11 18.59 -2.99
N PRO A 286 -22.51 17.71 -3.80
CA PRO A 286 -23.13 16.45 -4.23
C PRO A 286 -23.52 15.58 -3.04
N ILE A 287 -24.74 15.02 -3.09
CA ILE A 287 -25.26 14.14 -2.05
C ILE A 287 -24.86 12.69 -2.35
N LEU A 288 -24.42 12.01 -1.29
CA LEU A 288 -24.07 10.59 -1.24
C LEU A 288 -25.13 9.81 -0.48
N ALA A 289 -25.47 8.62 -0.97
CA ALA A 289 -26.38 7.69 -0.31
C ALA A 289 -25.69 6.32 -0.10
N GLY A 290 -25.91 5.69 1.06
CA GLY A 290 -25.28 4.43 1.46
C GLY A 290 -24.61 4.52 2.82
N ASP A 291 -23.95 3.43 3.25
CA ASP A 291 -23.14 3.43 4.48
C ASP A 291 -21.72 3.95 4.14
N PRO A 292 -21.23 5.02 4.78
CA PRO A 292 -19.89 5.55 4.51
C PRO A 292 -18.75 4.58 4.82
N PHE A 293 -18.98 3.54 5.61
CA PHE A 293 -18.00 2.50 5.92
C PHE A 293 -18.00 1.34 4.91
N GLU A 294 -19.00 1.28 4.04
CA GLU A 294 -19.16 0.21 3.07
C GLU A 294 -18.97 0.72 1.65
N ASP A 295 -18.81 -0.21 0.72
CA ASP A 295 -18.65 0.09 -0.70
C ASP A 295 -20.01 0.45 -1.36
N SER A 296 -21.07 0.59 -0.57
CA SER A 296 -22.43 0.96 -0.98
C SER A 296 -22.65 2.47 -1.11
N LEU A 297 -21.74 3.30 -0.59
CA LEU A 297 -21.84 4.75 -0.68
C LEU A 297 -21.68 5.21 -2.14
N GLN A 298 -22.65 5.93 -2.69
CA GLN A 298 -22.62 6.38 -4.09
C GLN A 298 -23.24 7.77 -4.27
N LEU A 299 -22.80 8.47 -5.32
CA LEU A 299 -23.39 9.73 -5.76
C LEU A 299 -24.84 9.53 -6.22
N THR A 300 -25.73 10.35 -5.68
CA THR A 300 -27.17 10.32 -6.02
C THR A 300 -27.51 11.11 -7.27
N GLY A 301 -26.59 11.95 -7.76
CA GLY A 301 -26.84 12.97 -8.77
C GLY A 301 -27.56 14.22 -8.24
N GLN A 302 -27.95 14.23 -6.96
CA GLN A 302 -28.54 15.38 -6.28
C GLN A 302 -27.46 16.23 -5.61
N GLN A 303 -27.80 17.49 -5.33
CA GLN A 303 -26.95 18.40 -4.57
C GLN A 303 -27.79 19.15 -3.54
N ALA A 304 -27.23 19.39 -2.35
CA ALA A 304 -27.83 20.20 -1.30
C ALA A 304 -26.86 21.27 -0.81
N VAL A 305 -27.39 22.33 -0.24
CA VAL A 305 -26.60 23.37 0.44
C VAL A 305 -26.32 22.90 1.86
N VAL A 306 -25.06 23.01 2.28
CA VAL A 306 -24.66 22.70 3.65
C VAL A 306 -25.14 23.82 4.58
N TYR A 307 -26.17 23.57 5.39
CA TYR A 307 -26.66 24.53 6.36
C TYR A 307 -25.92 24.42 7.70
N LYS A 308 -25.65 23.18 8.14
CA LYS A 308 -24.86 22.90 9.35
C LYS A 308 -23.97 21.68 9.14
N VAL A 309 -22.70 21.79 9.48
CA VAL A 309 -21.77 20.65 9.48
C VAL A 309 -21.93 19.85 10.79
N LEU A 310 -22.01 18.54 10.69
CA LEU A 310 -22.16 17.60 11.80
C LEU A 310 -20.84 16.83 12.02
N PRO A 311 -20.69 16.07 13.13
CA PRO A 311 -19.60 15.10 13.22
C PRO A 311 -19.54 14.20 11.97
N PRO A 312 -18.36 13.91 11.42
CA PRO A 312 -18.21 13.23 10.13
C PRO A 312 -18.78 11.81 10.11
N ILE A 313 -18.95 11.20 11.28
CA ILE A 313 -19.58 9.89 11.46
C ILE A 313 -20.63 9.98 12.57
N GLU A 314 -21.68 9.17 12.46
CA GLU A 314 -22.85 9.23 13.36
C GLU A 314 -22.51 8.91 14.81
N SER A 315 -21.59 7.96 15.03
CA SER A 315 -21.19 7.52 16.36
C SER A 315 -19.73 7.11 16.40
N VAL A 316 -19.04 7.46 17.49
CA VAL A 316 -17.68 7.01 17.79
C VAL A 316 -17.74 6.01 18.94
N PRO A 317 -17.36 4.74 18.76
CA PRO A 317 -17.37 3.77 19.86
C PRO A 317 -16.38 4.12 20.98
N VAL A 318 -15.20 4.61 20.60
CA VAL A 318 -14.11 5.02 21.49
C VAL A 318 -13.11 5.86 20.70
N PHE A 319 -12.42 6.76 21.38
CA PHE A 319 -11.22 7.41 20.86
C PHE A 319 -9.99 6.70 21.43
N LEU A 320 -9.07 6.29 20.56
CA LEU A 320 -7.75 5.80 20.94
C LEU A 320 -6.74 6.89 20.62
N CYS A 321 -6.00 7.37 21.62
CA CYS A 321 -5.21 8.58 21.51
C CYS A 321 -3.73 8.29 21.78
N ILE A 322 -2.84 8.87 20.98
CA ILE A 322 -1.41 8.64 21.05
C ILE A 322 -0.70 9.84 21.65
N GLY A 323 -0.11 9.66 22.83
CA GLY A 323 0.74 10.66 23.45
C GLY A 323 2.11 10.75 22.78
N LEU A 324 2.65 11.97 22.73
CA LEU A 324 4.06 12.25 22.38
C LEU A 324 4.48 11.67 21.02
N ASN A 325 3.71 11.95 19.96
CA ASN A 325 3.96 11.41 18.63
C ASN A 325 4.64 12.37 17.64
N TYR A 326 5.00 13.59 18.04
CA TYR A 326 5.70 14.56 17.18
C TYR A 326 7.10 14.84 17.72
N ALA A 327 8.11 14.81 16.85
CA ALA A 327 9.50 14.93 17.29
C ALA A 327 9.79 16.30 17.93
N GLU A 328 9.24 17.39 17.37
CA GLU A 328 9.37 18.72 17.96
C GLU A 328 8.61 18.85 19.29
N HIS A 329 7.48 18.17 19.45
CA HIS A 329 6.77 18.12 20.72
C HIS A 329 7.58 17.38 21.80
N ALA A 330 8.21 16.26 21.44
CA ALA A 330 9.09 15.52 22.35
C ALA A 330 10.27 16.38 22.83
N LYS A 331 10.86 17.17 21.93
CA LYS A 331 11.91 18.15 22.26
C LYS A 331 11.39 19.25 23.19
N GLU A 332 10.25 19.86 22.88
CA GLU A 332 9.62 20.91 23.72
C GLU A 332 9.30 20.39 25.13
N ALA A 333 8.80 19.16 25.22
CA ALA A 333 8.45 18.54 26.49
C ALA A 333 9.66 18.11 27.33
N ASN A 334 10.85 18.06 26.72
CA ASN A 334 12.08 17.48 27.27
C ASN A 334 11.83 16.05 27.80
N LEU A 335 11.09 15.26 27.03
CA LEU A 335 10.75 13.87 27.35
C LEU A 335 11.50 12.91 26.40
N PRO A 336 11.89 11.71 26.86
CA PRO A 336 12.47 10.71 25.99
C PRO A 336 11.45 10.27 24.94
N ILE A 337 11.90 10.07 23.69
CA ILE A 337 11.08 9.47 22.63
C ILE A 337 10.71 8.05 23.09
N PRO A 338 9.41 7.72 23.17
CA PRO A 338 8.99 6.40 23.60
C PRO A 338 9.34 5.37 22.51
N PRO A 339 9.68 4.11 22.87
CA PRO A 339 9.99 3.07 21.90
C PRO A 339 8.74 2.50 21.20
N SER A 340 7.54 2.86 21.66
CA SER A 340 6.26 2.43 21.10
C SER A 340 5.19 3.48 21.40
N PRO A 341 4.07 3.51 20.65
CA PRO A 341 2.99 4.49 20.86
C PRO A 341 2.46 4.47 22.30
N VAL A 342 2.32 5.65 22.91
CA VAL A 342 1.75 5.79 24.27
C VAL A 342 0.24 5.94 24.16
N LEU A 343 -0.50 4.88 24.48
CA LEU A 343 -1.95 4.84 24.35
C LEU A 343 -2.66 5.37 25.61
N PHE A 344 -3.69 6.20 25.40
CA PHE A 344 -4.78 6.45 26.33
C PHE A 344 -6.11 6.51 25.57
N ILE A 345 -7.24 6.57 26.28
CA ILE A 345 -8.57 6.58 25.66
C ILE A 345 -9.38 7.81 26.06
N LYS A 346 -10.26 8.26 25.18
CA LYS A 346 -11.40 9.13 25.52
C LYS A 346 -12.70 8.36 25.26
N PRO A 347 -13.71 8.48 26.15
CA PRO A 347 -15.00 7.81 25.97
C PRO A 347 -15.77 8.39 24.78
N ALA A 348 -16.79 7.67 24.33
CA ALA A 348 -17.66 8.12 23.22
C ALA A 348 -18.29 9.50 23.49
N ASP A 349 -18.67 9.77 24.75
CA ASP A 349 -19.27 11.04 25.18
C ASP A 349 -18.35 12.26 25.01
N ALA A 350 -17.04 12.04 24.80
CA ALA A 350 -16.12 13.13 24.49
C ALA A 350 -16.36 13.71 23.09
N LEU A 351 -17.09 13.03 22.19
CA LEU A 351 -17.33 13.50 20.82
C LEU A 351 -17.99 14.89 20.80
N ALA A 352 -17.42 15.80 20.01
CA ALA A 352 -18.04 17.05 19.65
C ALA A 352 -17.96 17.30 18.14
N GLY A 353 -18.94 18.01 17.60
CA GLY A 353 -18.96 18.43 16.21
C GLY A 353 -17.95 19.52 15.88
N PRO A 354 -17.74 19.78 14.58
CA PRO A 354 -16.74 20.72 14.09
C PRO A 354 -17.02 22.18 14.46
N HIS A 355 -18.27 22.51 14.84
CA HIS A 355 -18.70 23.85 15.24
C HIS A 355 -19.41 23.89 16.59
N ASP A 356 -19.39 22.79 17.35
CA ASP A 356 -20.05 22.74 18.64
C ASP A 356 -19.32 23.61 19.66
N GLN A 357 -20.10 24.19 20.58
CA GLN A 357 -19.56 24.83 21.78
C GLN A 357 -19.08 23.75 22.76
N ILE A 358 -17.92 23.99 23.36
CA ILE A 358 -17.30 23.07 24.32
C ILE A 358 -17.57 23.61 25.72
N GLU A 359 -18.53 22.97 26.38
CA GLU A 359 -18.87 23.27 27.75
C GLU A 359 -17.81 22.71 28.69
N ILE A 360 -17.19 23.58 29.47
CA ILE A 360 -16.13 23.21 30.40
C ILE A 360 -16.70 23.15 31.81
N PRO A 361 -16.65 22.01 32.50
CA PRO A 361 -17.09 21.92 33.89
C PRO A 361 -16.15 22.72 34.80
N ASP A 362 -16.66 23.29 35.90
CA ASP A 362 -15.90 24.23 36.73
C ASP A 362 -14.58 23.67 37.28
N HIS A 363 -14.53 22.37 37.52
CA HIS A 363 -13.36 21.70 38.05
C HIS A 363 -12.32 21.34 36.97
N ALA A 364 -12.66 21.38 35.68
CA ALA A 364 -11.67 21.36 34.63
C ALA A 364 -10.97 22.72 34.61
N LYS A 365 -9.68 22.74 34.98
CA LYS A 365 -8.84 23.94 34.98
C LYS A 365 -7.58 23.70 34.15
N MET A 366 -6.87 24.79 33.84
CA MET A 366 -5.67 24.75 32.98
C MET A 366 -5.99 24.05 31.66
N LEU A 367 -7.03 24.56 30.99
CA LEU A 367 -7.55 23.98 29.75
C LEU A 367 -6.55 24.21 28.62
N ASP A 368 -6.30 23.15 27.88
CA ASP A 368 -5.33 23.10 26.81
C ASP A 368 -5.99 22.58 25.53
N TYR A 369 -5.51 23.09 24.40
CA TYR A 369 -5.83 22.60 23.06
C TYR A 369 -4.73 21.67 22.61
N GLU A 370 -5.08 20.69 21.79
CA GLU A 370 -4.14 19.78 21.16
C GLU A 370 -4.67 19.48 19.77
N GLY A 371 -4.29 20.28 18.76
CA GLY A 371 -4.71 20.02 17.39
C GLY A 371 -4.06 18.75 16.88
N GLU A 372 -4.84 17.86 16.26
CA GLU A 372 -4.39 16.55 15.82
C GLU A 372 -4.94 16.15 14.45
N LEU A 373 -4.10 15.47 13.65
CA LEU A 373 -4.58 14.65 12.56
C LEU A 373 -5.22 13.38 13.15
N CYS A 374 -6.45 13.10 12.78
CA CYS A 374 -7.17 11.92 13.24
C CYS A 374 -7.43 10.97 12.06
N PHE A 375 -7.53 9.68 12.31
CA PHE A 375 -8.03 8.74 11.32
C PHE A 375 -9.20 7.91 11.85
N ILE A 376 -10.10 7.52 10.95
CA ILE A 376 -11.30 6.74 11.28
C ILE A 376 -11.12 5.31 10.80
N VAL A 377 -11.39 4.34 11.66
CA VAL A 377 -11.28 2.91 11.35
C VAL A 377 -12.49 2.46 10.52
N LYS A 378 -12.25 2.00 9.28
CA LYS A 378 -13.26 1.55 8.30
C LYS A 378 -13.96 0.25 8.74
N ARG A 379 -13.20 -0.69 9.30
CA ARG A 379 -13.66 -2.05 9.68
C ARG A 379 -12.84 -2.59 10.84
N ASP A 380 -13.39 -3.55 11.57
CA ASP A 380 -12.72 -4.17 12.72
C ASP A 380 -11.31 -4.66 12.36
N ALA A 381 -10.29 -4.13 13.03
CA ALA A 381 -8.89 -4.47 12.84
C ALA A 381 -8.38 -5.30 14.03
N LYS A 382 -7.77 -6.46 13.77
CA LYS A 382 -7.14 -7.29 14.81
C LYS A 382 -5.88 -7.95 14.24
N ASN A 383 -4.77 -7.78 14.93
CA ASN A 383 -3.46 -8.33 14.58
C ASN A 383 -3.07 -8.04 13.12
N ILE A 384 -3.34 -6.82 12.64
CA ILE A 384 -3.00 -6.43 11.27
C ILE A 384 -1.55 -5.97 11.22
N SER A 385 -0.87 -6.16 10.09
CA SER A 385 0.43 -5.53 9.84
C SER A 385 0.25 -4.08 9.40
N ALA A 386 1.29 -3.26 9.55
CA ALA A 386 1.27 -1.87 9.07
C ALA A 386 0.99 -1.76 7.56
N SER A 387 1.45 -2.73 6.77
CA SER A 387 1.18 -2.78 5.31
C SER A 387 -0.30 -2.96 4.97
N GLN A 388 -1.09 -3.54 5.89
CA GLN A 388 -2.53 -3.70 5.73
C GLN A 388 -3.31 -2.47 6.20
N ALA A 389 -2.72 -1.52 6.91
CA ALA A 389 -3.48 -0.46 7.60
C ALA A 389 -4.36 0.39 6.66
N GLN A 390 -3.90 0.66 5.44
CA GLN A 390 -4.66 1.46 4.46
C GLN A 390 -6.04 0.87 4.15
N GLU A 391 -6.16 -0.45 4.20
CA GLU A 391 -7.41 -1.19 3.98
C GLU A 391 -8.41 -1.08 5.15
N TYR A 392 -7.95 -0.67 6.32
CA TYR A 392 -8.71 -0.55 7.57
C TYR A 392 -8.95 0.91 7.96
N ILE A 393 -8.38 1.87 7.25
CA ILE A 393 -8.59 3.31 7.49
C ILE A 393 -9.60 3.83 6.47
N LEU A 394 -10.71 4.39 6.94
CA LEU A 394 -11.72 5.03 6.09
C LEU A 394 -11.14 6.32 5.48
N GLY A 395 -10.48 7.10 6.31
CA GLY A 395 -9.85 8.35 5.93
C GLY A 395 -9.44 9.15 7.16
N TYR A 396 -9.10 10.40 6.91
CA TYR A 396 -8.49 11.29 7.88
C TYR A 396 -9.36 12.52 8.12
N THR A 397 -9.37 13.02 9.35
CA THR A 397 -10.13 14.19 9.76
C THR A 397 -9.31 15.06 10.71
N ALA A 398 -9.68 16.31 10.94
CA ALA A 398 -9.05 17.13 11.98
C ALA A 398 -9.69 16.83 13.34
N GLY A 399 -8.92 16.97 14.41
CA GLY A 399 -9.40 16.84 15.77
C GLY A 399 -8.71 17.76 16.75
N ASN A 400 -9.31 17.91 17.92
CA ASN A 400 -8.74 18.63 19.05
C ASN A 400 -8.82 17.76 20.32
N ASP A 401 -7.68 17.32 20.85
CA ASP A 401 -7.60 16.54 22.09
C ASP A 401 -7.60 17.47 23.32
N ILE A 402 -8.75 18.08 23.59
CA ILE A 402 -8.91 19.03 24.69
C ILE A 402 -8.57 18.35 26.02
N SER A 403 -7.80 19.07 26.84
CA SER A 403 -7.18 18.51 28.03
C SER A 403 -7.30 19.45 29.22
N SER A 404 -7.64 18.91 30.39
CA SER A 404 -7.41 19.62 31.66
C SER A 404 -6.06 19.23 32.25
N ARG A 405 -5.07 20.13 32.16
CA ARG A 405 -3.72 19.86 32.71
C ARG A 405 -3.70 19.76 34.24
N LEU A 406 -4.71 20.34 34.91
CA LEU A 406 -4.89 20.17 36.34
C LEU A 406 -5.14 18.68 36.67
N TRP A 407 -6.11 18.05 36.00
CA TRP A 407 -6.45 16.65 36.23
C TRP A 407 -5.40 15.68 35.72
N GLN A 408 -4.68 16.03 34.65
CA GLN A 408 -3.66 15.16 34.07
C GLN A 408 -2.48 14.93 35.03
N ARG A 409 -2.18 15.92 35.89
CA ARG A 409 -1.07 15.86 36.84
C ARG A 409 -1.52 15.18 38.14
N PRO A 410 -0.64 14.38 38.79
CA PRO A 410 -0.91 13.89 40.13
C PRO A 410 -1.18 15.05 41.13
N PRO A 411 -2.01 14.85 42.15
CA PRO A 411 -2.62 13.58 42.55
C PRO A 411 -3.99 13.27 41.92
N LEU A 412 -4.61 14.22 41.21
CA LEU A 412 -6.06 14.21 40.95
C LEU A 412 -6.56 13.03 40.10
N ALA A 413 -5.79 12.59 39.09
CA ALA A 413 -6.11 11.42 38.26
C ALA A 413 -5.07 10.29 38.35
N GLY A 414 -4.27 10.25 39.43
CA GLY A 414 -3.26 9.19 39.62
C GLY A 414 -2.21 9.09 38.50
N GLY A 415 -2.02 10.15 37.70
CA GLY A 415 -1.12 10.16 36.54
C GLY A 415 -1.69 9.52 35.26
N GLN A 416 -2.96 9.10 35.26
CA GLN A 416 -3.63 8.56 34.07
C GLN A 416 -4.26 9.69 33.25
N TYR A 417 -4.13 9.62 31.92
CA TYR A 417 -4.58 10.72 31.04
C TYR A 417 -6.08 10.65 30.72
N CYS A 418 -6.69 9.46 30.76
CA CYS A 418 -8.07 9.24 30.32
C CYS A 418 -9.07 10.15 31.05
N TYR A 419 -8.93 10.36 32.36
CA TYR A 419 -9.83 11.23 33.11
C TYR A 419 -9.70 12.70 32.69
N ALA A 420 -8.45 13.18 32.57
CA ALA A 420 -8.16 14.57 32.24
C ALA A 420 -8.58 14.99 30.82
N LYS A 421 -8.73 14.00 29.95
CA LYS A 421 -9.08 14.16 28.54
C LYS A 421 -10.48 13.62 28.22
N GLY A 422 -11.15 12.95 29.15
CA GLY A 422 -12.38 12.21 28.88
C GLY A 422 -13.68 12.92 29.24
N PHE A 423 -13.65 14.23 29.50
CA PHE A 423 -14.87 15.00 29.75
C PHE A 423 -15.74 15.07 28.49
N ASP A 424 -17.04 15.26 28.67
CA ASP A 424 -18.00 15.42 27.57
C ASP A 424 -17.52 16.52 26.61
N LYS A 425 -17.67 16.28 25.31
CA LYS A 425 -17.26 17.19 24.22
C LYS A 425 -15.76 17.53 24.14
N PHE A 426 -14.85 16.86 24.87
CA PHE A 426 -13.40 17.14 24.80
C PHE A 426 -12.68 16.54 23.56
N ALA A 427 -13.41 15.96 22.62
CA ALA A 427 -12.92 15.41 21.37
C ALA A 427 -13.68 15.99 20.14
N PRO A 428 -13.58 17.31 19.85
CA PRO A 428 -14.07 17.84 18.59
C PRO A 428 -13.36 17.20 17.40
N ILE A 429 -14.11 16.79 16.38
CA ILE A 429 -13.57 16.25 15.12
C ILE A 429 -14.34 16.76 13.89
N GLY A 430 -13.71 16.72 12.73
CA GLY A 430 -14.30 17.12 11.45
C GLY A 430 -13.36 18.00 10.63
N PRO A 431 -13.89 18.87 9.74
CA PRO A 431 -15.28 18.93 9.31
C PRO A 431 -15.60 17.87 8.24
N THR A 432 -14.57 17.32 7.59
CA THR A 432 -14.69 16.26 6.57
C THR A 432 -13.81 15.05 6.91
N VAL A 433 -14.05 13.94 6.21
CA VAL A 433 -13.14 12.80 6.12
C VAL A 433 -12.50 12.81 4.74
N ARG A 434 -11.21 13.12 4.66
CA ARG A 434 -10.42 12.95 3.44
C ARG A 434 -10.11 11.47 3.25
N HIS A 435 -10.52 10.91 2.12
CA HIS A 435 -10.33 9.48 1.85
C HIS A 435 -8.86 9.06 1.98
N ALA A 436 -8.60 7.87 2.52
CA ALA A 436 -7.25 7.43 2.88
C ALA A 436 -6.25 7.38 1.70
N SER A 437 -6.73 7.18 0.47
CA SER A 437 -5.89 7.19 -0.75
C SER A 437 -5.53 8.59 -1.26
N LYS A 438 -6.06 9.67 -0.67
CA LYS A 438 -5.90 11.06 -1.12
C LYS A 438 -5.01 11.89 -0.20
N ILE A 439 -4.26 11.24 0.68
CA ILE A 439 -3.39 11.89 1.64
C ILE A 439 -1.96 11.35 1.51
N THR A 440 -0.99 12.26 1.62
CA THR A 440 0.44 11.93 1.70
C THR A 440 0.99 12.69 2.90
N MET A 441 1.59 11.99 3.87
CA MET A 441 1.99 12.61 5.16
C MET A 441 2.98 13.78 4.97
N ASP A 442 3.83 13.74 3.94
CA ASP A 442 4.81 14.79 3.63
C ASP A 442 4.19 16.12 3.16
N SER A 443 2.93 16.11 2.74
CA SER A 443 2.23 17.31 2.25
C SER A 443 1.08 17.78 3.15
N VAL A 444 0.85 17.09 4.27
CA VAL A 444 -0.21 17.44 5.22
C VAL A 444 0.35 18.40 6.25
N SER A 445 -0.13 19.65 6.24
CA SER A 445 0.15 20.61 7.30
C SER A 445 -0.99 20.62 8.32
N LEU A 446 -0.63 20.84 9.58
CA LEU A 446 -1.55 21.00 10.70
C LEU A 446 -1.24 22.32 11.39
N GLN A 447 -2.27 23.13 11.59
CA GLN A 447 -2.19 24.41 12.29
C GLN A 447 -3.29 24.51 13.34
N THR A 448 -2.95 25.04 14.51
CA THR A 448 -3.92 25.36 15.57
C THR A 448 -3.86 26.85 15.87
N LEU A 449 -5.01 27.52 15.87
CA LEU A 449 -5.16 28.93 16.24
C LEU A 449 -6.05 29.06 17.47
N VAL A 450 -5.72 30.01 18.34
CA VAL A 450 -6.58 30.43 19.46
C VAL A 450 -6.85 31.92 19.32
N ASN A 451 -8.12 32.28 19.14
CA ASN A 451 -8.56 33.65 18.85
C ASN A 451 -7.79 34.26 17.66
N GLY A 452 -7.66 33.49 16.58
CA GLY A 452 -6.92 33.88 15.36
C GLY A 452 -5.40 33.98 15.51
N LYS A 453 -4.83 33.63 16.67
CA LYS A 453 -3.38 33.60 16.88
C LYS A 453 -2.87 32.17 16.73
N GLU A 454 -1.94 31.95 15.81
CA GLU A 454 -1.26 30.66 15.65
C GLU A 454 -0.56 30.24 16.95
N ARG A 455 -0.79 28.99 17.33
CA ARG A 455 -0.20 28.35 18.50
C ARG A 455 0.58 27.08 18.17
N GLN A 456 0.12 26.34 17.16
CA GLN A 456 0.77 25.13 16.66
C GLN A 456 0.87 25.21 15.14
N SER A 457 1.97 24.74 14.57
CA SER A 457 2.20 24.65 13.13
C SER A 457 3.22 23.55 12.85
N THR A 458 2.84 22.54 12.08
CA THR A 458 3.70 21.38 11.77
C THR A 458 3.33 20.72 10.44
N LEU A 459 4.18 19.80 9.98
CA LEU A 459 3.85 18.82 8.96
C LEU A 459 3.58 17.47 9.61
N ALA A 460 2.64 16.67 9.08
CA ALA A 460 2.38 15.33 9.56
C ALA A 460 3.58 14.38 9.40
N SER A 461 4.55 14.70 8.53
CA SER A 461 5.82 13.99 8.42
C SER A 461 6.72 14.10 9.67
N ASP A 462 6.44 15.01 10.61
CA ASP A 462 7.13 15.09 11.91
C ASP A 462 6.65 14.01 12.91
N MET A 463 5.67 13.19 12.52
CA MET A 463 5.21 12.07 13.34
C MET A 463 6.29 11.00 13.53
N LEU A 464 6.47 10.56 14.77
CA LEU A 464 7.38 9.48 15.16
C LEU A 464 6.82 8.10 14.77
N PHE A 465 5.50 7.94 14.89
CA PHE A 465 4.75 6.75 14.49
C PHE A 465 3.70 7.13 13.46
N SER A 466 3.80 6.54 12.26
CA SER A 466 2.80 6.74 11.21
C SER A 466 1.44 6.14 11.57
N PRO A 467 0.32 6.59 10.97
CA PRO A 467 -0.99 5.99 11.17
C PRO A 467 -1.02 4.46 11.01
N SER A 468 -0.27 3.96 10.02
CA SER A 468 -0.13 2.51 9.80
C SER A 468 0.54 1.78 10.95
N LYS A 469 1.60 2.37 11.53
CA LYS A 469 2.30 1.81 12.70
C LYS A 469 1.48 1.91 13.97
N ILE A 470 0.73 3.00 14.13
CA ILE A 470 -0.23 3.16 15.22
C ILE A 470 -1.28 2.04 15.15
N LEU A 471 -1.93 1.83 14.00
CA LEU A 471 -2.99 0.83 13.89
C LEU A 471 -2.48 -0.61 14.06
N GLU A 472 -1.29 -0.94 13.54
CA GLU A 472 -0.60 -2.20 13.80
C GLU A 472 -0.43 -2.43 15.31
N HIS A 473 0.08 -1.42 16.03
CA HIS A 473 0.27 -1.49 17.47
C HIS A 473 -1.06 -1.65 18.23
N LEU A 474 -2.05 -0.82 17.93
CA LEU A 474 -3.35 -0.82 18.61
C LEU A 474 -4.14 -2.11 18.37
N SER A 475 -4.01 -2.71 17.19
CA SER A 475 -4.71 -3.95 16.84
C SER A 475 -4.03 -5.21 17.39
N SER A 476 -2.84 -5.11 17.96
CA SER A 476 -2.07 -6.24 18.48
C SER A 476 -2.72 -6.79 19.76
N GLY A 477 -3.37 -7.94 19.65
CA GLY A 477 -4.04 -8.62 20.76
C GLY A 477 -5.43 -8.07 21.12
N CYS A 478 -5.80 -6.87 20.65
CA CYS A 478 -7.12 -6.25 20.86
C CYS A 478 -7.76 -5.86 19.53
N THR A 479 -9.08 -6.07 19.39
CA THR A 479 -9.80 -5.61 18.20
C THR A 479 -10.05 -4.12 18.30
N VAL A 480 -9.55 -3.35 17.34
CA VAL A 480 -9.95 -1.95 17.12
C VAL A 480 -11.21 -1.96 16.27
N ARG A 481 -12.31 -1.37 16.77
CA ARG A 481 -13.64 -1.50 16.15
C ARG A 481 -13.84 -0.54 14.99
N LYS A 482 -14.70 -0.92 14.04
CA LYS A 482 -15.26 -0.01 13.03
C LYS A 482 -15.79 1.27 13.70
N GLY A 483 -15.48 2.42 13.13
CA GLY A 483 -15.88 3.73 13.65
C GLY A 483 -15.02 4.27 14.80
N THR A 484 -14.07 3.49 15.34
CA THR A 484 -13.07 4.02 16.28
C THR A 484 -12.31 5.16 15.62
N VAL A 485 -12.17 6.27 16.34
CA VAL A 485 -11.35 7.41 15.92
C VAL A 485 -10.01 7.30 16.62
N VAL A 486 -8.93 7.42 15.85
CA VAL A 486 -7.58 7.44 16.39
C VAL A 486 -7.01 8.85 16.29
N MET A 487 -6.71 9.42 17.45
CA MET A 487 -6.06 10.71 17.65
C MET A 487 -4.55 10.47 17.68
N THR A 488 -3.85 10.96 16.64
CA THR A 488 -2.46 10.52 16.36
C THR A 488 -1.39 11.28 17.14
N GLY A 489 -1.77 12.18 18.02
CA GLY A 489 -0.89 13.04 18.80
C GLY A 489 -0.85 14.47 18.27
N THR A 490 -0.37 15.37 19.13
CA THR A 490 -0.30 16.81 18.85
C THR A 490 1.15 17.30 18.72
N PRO A 491 1.43 18.31 17.88
CA PRO A 491 2.75 18.93 17.78
C PRO A 491 3.07 19.86 18.96
N SER A 492 4.28 20.44 18.94
CA SER A 492 4.69 21.47 19.90
C SER A 492 3.78 22.69 19.86
N GLY A 493 3.80 23.49 20.93
CA GLY A 493 2.97 24.68 21.06
C GLY A 493 1.67 24.47 21.85
N ILE A 494 1.60 23.42 22.67
CA ILE A 494 0.52 23.26 23.66
C ILE A 494 0.63 24.34 24.76
N ALA A 495 -0.50 24.78 25.32
CA ALA A 495 -0.52 25.79 26.38
C ALA A 495 0.28 25.32 27.60
N GLY A 496 0.28 24.01 27.90
CA GLY A 496 1.03 23.42 29.01
C GLY A 496 2.55 23.62 28.98
N ARG A 497 3.11 24.07 27.86
CA ARG A 497 4.55 24.36 27.69
C ARG A 497 4.85 25.83 27.45
N MET A 498 3.82 26.68 27.37
CA MET A 498 3.97 28.12 27.21
C MET A 498 4.19 28.84 28.55
N LYS A 499 4.84 30.00 28.51
CA LYS A 499 5.03 30.87 29.68
C LYS A 499 3.77 31.73 29.93
N GLY A 500 3.51 32.08 31.19
CA GLY A 500 2.41 32.98 31.59
C GLY A 500 1.12 32.24 31.93
N GLU A 501 -0.03 32.82 31.55
CA GLU A 501 -1.36 32.21 31.67
C GLU A 501 -1.91 31.81 30.28
N PRO A 502 -1.34 30.78 29.63
CA PRO A 502 -1.64 30.42 28.24
C PRO A 502 -2.94 29.61 28.07
N TRP A 503 -3.61 29.29 29.17
CA TRP A 503 -4.78 28.41 29.21
C TRP A 503 -5.98 29.02 28.50
N LEU A 504 -6.80 28.14 27.91
CA LEU A 504 -8.09 28.51 27.35
C LEU A 504 -9.02 29.08 28.42
N ARG A 505 -9.78 30.10 28.03
CA ARG A 505 -10.74 30.85 28.85
C ARG A 505 -12.12 30.81 28.23
N ASP A 506 -13.11 31.21 29.03
CA ASP A 506 -14.47 31.42 28.53
C ASP A 506 -14.49 32.38 27.34
N GLY A 507 -15.19 31.98 26.28
CA GLY A 507 -15.31 32.72 25.02
C GLY A 507 -14.15 32.52 24.04
N ASP A 508 -13.05 31.86 24.42
CA ASP A 508 -11.94 31.58 23.49
C ASP A 508 -12.41 30.67 22.34
N VAL A 509 -11.94 30.96 21.13
CA VAL A 509 -12.22 30.17 19.94
C VAL A 509 -10.95 29.43 19.53
N VAL A 510 -11.05 28.10 19.39
CA VAL A 510 -9.97 27.25 18.91
C VAL A 510 -10.28 26.76 17.51
N GLU A 511 -9.34 26.96 16.60
CA GLU A 511 -9.41 26.48 15.22
C GLU A 511 -8.29 25.45 14.99
N VAL A 512 -8.63 24.27 14.47
CA VAL A 512 -7.63 23.28 14.00
C VAL A 512 -7.83 23.09 12.50
N CYS A 513 -6.82 23.45 11.73
CA CYS A 513 -6.81 23.44 10.28
C CYS A 513 -5.85 22.36 9.77
N ILE A 514 -6.32 21.49 8.88
CA ILE A 514 -5.47 20.50 8.22
C ILE A 514 -5.61 20.62 6.70
N SER A 515 -4.47 20.70 6.00
CA SER A 515 -4.46 20.85 4.54
C SER A 515 -5.18 19.68 3.86
N GLY A 516 -6.07 20.02 2.92
CA GLY A 516 -6.88 19.04 2.19
C GLY A 516 -8.02 18.40 3.00
N ILE A 517 -8.22 18.74 4.28
CA ILE A 517 -9.32 18.22 5.12
C ILE A 517 -10.30 19.34 5.51
N GLY A 518 -9.77 20.53 5.79
CA GLY A 518 -10.56 21.67 6.25
C GLY A 518 -10.27 22.04 7.70
N LYS A 519 -11.24 22.67 8.35
CA LYS A 519 -11.09 23.31 9.66
C LYS A 519 -12.24 22.96 10.60
N ILE A 520 -11.91 22.63 11.85
CA ILE A 520 -12.86 22.69 12.97
C ILE A 520 -12.70 24.01 13.72
N THR A 521 -13.79 24.54 14.27
CA THR A 521 -13.82 25.81 15.00
C THR A 521 -14.76 25.68 16.19
N ASN A 522 -14.20 25.61 17.40
CA ASN A 522 -14.96 25.37 18.61
C ASN A 522 -14.77 26.52 19.61
N GLN A 523 -15.87 27.05 20.14
CA GLN A 523 -15.85 28.06 21.19
C GLN A 523 -15.90 27.39 22.56
N ILE A 524 -15.03 27.82 23.47
CA ILE A 524 -15.01 27.40 24.86
C ILE A 524 -16.09 28.16 25.63
N VAL A 525 -16.96 27.44 26.33
CA VAL A 525 -18.04 28.00 27.14
C VAL A 525 -17.88 27.48 28.56
N MET A 526 -17.65 28.37 29.51
CA MET A 526 -17.65 28.04 30.94
C MET A 526 -19.00 28.47 31.53
N PRO A 527 -19.67 27.63 32.33
CA PRO A 527 -20.96 27.98 32.90
C PRO A 527 -20.85 29.28 33.72
N CYS A 528 -21.69 30.26 33.37
CA CYS A 528 -21.86 31.46 34.17
C CYS A 528 -22.42 31.03 35.53
N HIS A 529 -21.58 31.00 36.56
CA HIS A 529 -22.09 31.01 37.91
C HIS A 529 -22.79 32.35 38.10
N ASN A 530 -24.10 32.29 38.37
CA ASN A 530 -24.80 33.39 39.02
C ASN A 530 -23.88 33.89 40.14
N ARG A 531 -23.42 35.14 40.00
CA ARG A 531 -22.86 35.90 41.10
C ARG A 531 -24.00 36.04 42.12
N LEU A 532 -24.13 35.07 43.02
CA LEU A 532 -24.92 35.20 44.23
C LEU A 532 -24.07 35.85 45.32
#